data_AF-A0A8H7Q6X7-F1
#
_entry.id   AF-A0A8H7Q6X7-F1
#
_cell.length_a   1.000
_cell.length_b   1.000
_cell.length_c   1.000
_cell.angle_alpha   90.00
_cell.angle_beta   90.00
_cell.angle_gamma   90.00
#
_symmetry.space_group_name_H-M   'P 1'
#
loop_
_entity.id
_entity.type
_entity.pdbx_description
1 polymer ?
#
loop_
_entity_poly.entity_id
_entity_poly.type
_entity_poly.pdbx_seq_one_letter_code
_entity_poly.pdbx_strand_id
1 'polypeptide(L)'
;MEADQGAQVEDRTTFLEEQLRTLQTENSALKSKSRELERKLEETNGRPLTPKLGNSESLKNFREDGQIQELKSQLKSKQDELNKVQVSLKTRTNDYEEKLKRMRGIFAQASKSLDEYRATIAKQTEQISSLEETAAASQQKLEQVEMELNIKRETLDTLESESKMRDGQYGSKISELEIKLRQSTSQLSHTTTEYQQYKQRANTLLQQMSPDDNEDTSRTTMLESELNQLKLERTELVNVSSTSAKRIKVLEQDLRQTLETVEQLQKEKKNAGKLEKQCDQLRRELLELRKAKIDEKARFEKELENLQAQYVNLQARKSEPNHIPKHANDIHREKEEENEQLKATITTLNDEITCLKAEVKSLEDTVKEIQKAPVFESQDRIEENLSTTDQRSARPLSPNSTHTLSSPTTGSVYASLSNLLSPTQLFGSETSGGVSPAGEQVSSNNSSLMKEKEYQQQLKYLAEMLNDSENVVMTLRAQEKTLKEEISDGRKMDAFDRRQNLNIEYLKNVFFKYLKSENKQTMVPILSKLLSLDDKETQELQMQSNPSQAPKSGLWS
;
A
#
# COMPACT_ATOMS: atom_id res chain seq x y z
N MET A 1 24.20 -13.16 22.62
CA MET A 1 24.38 -14.30 21.70
C MET A 1 25.32 -13.98 20.52
N GLU A 2 25.54 -12.70 20.18
CA GLU A 2 26.49 -12.30 19.11
C GLU A 2 27.96 -12.24 19.55
N ALA A 3 28.26 -12.09 20.85
CA ALA A 3 29.63 -12.09 21.35
C ALA A 3 30.32 -13.48 21.28
N ASP A 4 29.55 -14.56 21.18
CA ASP A 4 30.06 -15.94 21.17
C ASP A 4 30.44 -16.43 19.76
N GLN A 5 29.92 -15.76 18.72
CA GLN A 5 30.26 -16.08 17.32
C GLN A 5 31.59 -15.46 16.88
N GLY A 6 32.02 -14.35 17.49
CA GLY A 6 33.31 -13.71 17.20
C GLY A 6 34.50 -14.58 17.61
N ALA A 7 34.45 -15.18 18.81
CA ALA A 7 35.51 -16.04 19.32
C ALA A 7 35.69 -17.32 18.48
N GLN A 8 34.60 -17.92 17.97
CA GLN A 8 34.67 -19.09 17.10
C GLN A 8 35.28 -18.81 15.71
N VAL A 9 35.17 -17.58 15.21
CA VAL A 9 35.76 -17.21 13.91
C VAL A 9 37.27 -17.01 14.06
N GLU A 10 37.73 -16.37 15.14
CA GLU A 10 39.16 -16.17 15.40
C GLU A 10 39.90 -17.51 15.57
N ASP A 11 39.36 -18.44 16.36
CA ASP A 11 39.95 -19.78 16.53
C ASP A 11 39.99 -20.59 15.23
N ARG A 12 39.03 -20.38 14.33
CA ARG A 12 39.02 -21.05 13.03
C ARG A 12 40.03 -20.44 12.07
N THR A 13 40.28 -19.14 12.15
CA THR A 13 41.31 -18.48 11.34
C THR A 13 42.72 -18.88 11.76
N THR A 14 43.01 -18.95 13.06
CA THR A 14 44.33 -19.37 13.56
C THR A 14 44.63 -20.82 13.21
N PHE A 15 43.64 -21.71 13.30
CA PHE A 15 43.77 -23.11 12.87
C PHE A 15 44.08 -23.24 11.37
N LEU A 16 43.43 -22.44 10.52
CA LEU A 16 43.68 -22.45 9.08
C LEU A 16 45.07 -21.91 8.72
N GLU A 17 45.57 -20.91 9.45
CA GLU A 17 46.93 -20.39 9.28
C GLU A 17 48.01 -21.42 9.67
N GLU A 18 47.80 -22.17 10.75
CA GLU A 18 48.69 -23.24 11.16
C GLU A 18 48.70 -24.40 10.16
N GLN A 19 47.53 -24.73 9.60
CA GLN A 19 47.41 -25.73 8.53
C GLN A 19 48.09 -25.29 7.24
N LEU A 20 48.06 -24.00 6.90
CA LEU A 20 48.80 -23.46 5.76
C LEU A 20 50.32 -23.48 5.98
N ARG A 21 50.79 -23.20 7.19
CA ARG A 21 52.21 -23.28 7.53
C ARG A 21 52.74 -24.70 7.42
N THR A 22 52.01 -25.69 7.92
CA THR A 22 52.41 -27.11 7.83
C THR A 22 52.45 -27.60 6.38
N LEU A 23 51.48 -27.20 5.55
CA LEU A 23 51.51 -27.51 4.12
C LEU A 23 52.66 -26.82 3.37
N GLN A 24 53.04 -25.59 3.77
CA GLN A 24 54.20 -24.91 3.20
C GLN A 24 55.52 -25.59 3.56
N THR A 25 55.69 -26.04 4.80
CA THR A 25 56.91 -26.77 5.21
C THR A 25 57.00 -28.12 4.51
N GLU A 26 55.90 -28.86 4.37
CA GLU A 26 55.86 -30.12 3.62
C GLU A 26 56.20 -29.92 2.14
N ASN A 27 55.66 -28.86 1.50
CA ASN A 27 56.02 -28.52 0.12
C ASN A 27 57.50 -28.18 -0.05
N SER A 28 58.10 -27.51 0.93
CA SER A 28 59.54 -27.20 0.92
C SER A 28 60.39 -28.47 1.04
N ALA A 29 59.97 -29.44 1.85
CA ALA A 29 60.63 -30.74 2.00
C ALA A 29 60.50 -31.61 0.75
N LEU A 30 59.33 -31.62 0.10
CA LEU A 30 59.13 -32.33 -1.16
C LEU A 30 59.98 -31.73 -2.29
N LYS A 31 60.12 -30.40 -2.35
CA LYS A 31 61.03 -29.74 -3.31
C LYS A 31 62.50 -30.10 -3.07
N SER A 32 62.96 -30.21 -1.82
CA SER A 32 64.34 -30.62 -1.55
C SER A 32 64.57 -32.08 -1.96
N LYS A 33 63.60 -32.97 -1.70
CA LYS A 33 63.66 -34.39 -2.08
C LYS A 33 63.63 -34.58 -3.61
N SER A 34 62.86 -33.77 -4.33
CA SER A 34 62.85 -33.77 -5.80
C SER A 34 64.21 -33.37 -6.38
N ARG A 35 64.84 -32.32 -5.83
CA ARG A 35 66.20 -31.92 -6.23
C ARG A 35 67.25 -32.98 -5.91
N GLU A 36 67.09 -33.71 -4.80
CA GLU A 36 68.01 -34.80 -4.46
C GLU A 36 67.86 -36.00 -5.41
N LEU A 37 66.64 -36.29 -5.85
CA LEU A 37 66.39 -37.33 -6.86
C LEU A 37 66.91 -36.92 -8.24
N GLU A 38 66.78 -35.66 -8.64
CA GLU A 38 67.40 -35.14 -9.87
C GLU A 38 68.92 -35.28 -9.83
N ARG A 39 69.55 -34.97 -8.69
CA ARG A 39 71.00 -35.14 -8.49
C ARG A 39 71.44 -36.60 -8.60
N LYS A 40 70.65 -37.54 -8.05
CA LYS A 40 70.90 -38.99 -8.17
C LYS A 40 70.68 -39.51 -9.60
N LEU A 41 69.82 -38.87 -10.38
CA LEU A 41 69.61 -39.21 -11.79
C LEU A 41 70.78 -38.71 -12.66
N GLU A 42 71.34 -37.54 -12.34
CA GLU A 42 72.55 -37.02 -13.02
C GLU A 42 73.81 -37.82 -12.67
N GLU A 43 73.92 -38.35 -11.45
CA GLU A 43 75.03 -39.23 -11.05
C GLU A 43 74.98 -40.64 -11.68
N THR A 44 73.84 -41.06 -12.25
CA THR A 44 73.68 -42.39 -12.87
C THR A 44 73.70 -42.39 -14.41
N ASN A 45 73.73 -41.22 -15.06
CA ASN A 45 73.69 -41.07 -16.52
C ASN A 45 75.06 -40.75 -17.17
N GLY A 46 76.14 -41.27 -16.58
CA GLY A 46 77.52 -41.10 -17.05
C GLY A 46 78.29 -42.41 -17.23
N ARG A 47 77.81 -43.36 -18.06
CA ARG A 47 78.66 -44.48 -18.51
C ARG A 47 78.31 -44.94 -19.94
N PRO A 48 79.10 -44.58 -20.96
CA PRO A 48 78.91 -45.08 -22.31
C PRO A 48 79.38 -46.54 -22.43
N LEU A 49 78.47 -47.42 -22.88
CA LEU A 49 78.78 -48.77 -23.33
C LEU A 49 79.54 -48.70 -24.67
N THR A 50 80.74 -49.27 -24.72
CA THR A 50 81.47 -49.56 -25.96
C THR A 50 81.26 -51.03 -26.32
N PRO A 51 80.98 -51.38 -27.59
CA PRO A 51 80.93 -52.76 -28.05
C PRO A 51 82.31 -53.18 -28.57
N LYS A 52 82.79 -54.37 -28.17
CA LYS A 52 83.98 -54.99 -28.77
C LYS A 52 83.65 -56.42 -29.21
N LEU A 53 83.71 -56.63 -30.52
CA LEU A 53 83.65 -57.91 -31.21
C LEU A 53 84.79 -58.85 -30.77
N GLY A 54 84.49 -60.16 -30.75
CA GLY A 54 85.48 -61.24 -30.68
C GLY A 54 84.87 -62.59 -31.06
N ASN A 55 85.24 -63.07 -32.24
CA ASN A 55 84.87 -64.32 -32.93
C ASN A 55 84.84 -65.61 -32.07
N SER A 56 83.79 -66.43 -32.24
CA SER A 56 83.87 -67.89 -32.45
C SER A 56 82.50 -68.49 -32.82
N GLU A 57 82.49 -69.51 -33.68
CA GLU A 57 81.47 -70.58 -33.82
C GLU A 57 80.20 -70.33 -34.66
N SER A 58 80.37 -70.52 -35.98
CA SER A 58 79.37 -70.66 -37.04
C SER A 58 78.35 -71.82 -36.91
N LEU A 59 78.21 -72.42 -35.72
CA LEU A 59 77.15 -73.38 -35.36
C LEU A 59 76.32 -72.92 -34.15
N LYS A 60 76.73 -71.84 -33.47
CA LYS A 60 75.90 -71.09 -32.51
C LYS A 60 75.06 -70.01 -33.21
N ASN A 61 75.50 -69.50 -34.36
CA ASN A 61 74.82 -68.44 -35.11
C ASN A 61 73.35 -68.74 -35.47
N PHE A 62 72.97 -69.99 -35.76
CA PHE A 62 71.57 -70.30 -36.05
C PHE A 62 70.68 -70.29 -34.79
N ARG A 63 71.27 -70.64 -33.64
CA ARG A 63 70.58 -70.60 -32.34
C ARG A 63 70.53 -69.19 -31.78
N GLU A 64 71.59 -68.41 -32.00
CA GLU A 64 71.69 -67.00 -31.62
C GLU A 64 70.81 -66.12 -32.52
N ASP A 65 70.73 -66.35 -33.83
CA ASP A 65 69.82 -65.62 -34.73
C ASP A 65 68.35 -65.90 -34.41
N GLY A 66 68.02 -67.16 -34.08
CA GLY A 66 66.68 -67.52 -33.56
C GLY A 66 66.37 -66.82 -32.24
N GLN A 67 67.33 -66.77 -31.31
CA GLN A 67 67.20 -66.03 -30.06
C GLN A 67 67.10 -64.52 -30.28
N ILE A 68 67.84 -63.94 -31.24
CA ILE A 68 67.77 -62.52 -31.58
C ILE A 68 66.41 -62.20 -32.22
N GLN A 69 65.87 -63.06 -33.06
CA GLN A 69 64.55 -62.88 -33.66
C GLN A 69 63.42 -63.01 -32.63
N GLU A 70 63.54 -63.95 -31.69
CA GLU A 70 62.63 -64.09 -30.56
C GLU A 70 62.70 -62.85 -29.66
N LEU A 71 63.90 -62.39 -29.30
CA LEU A 71 64.10 -61.16 -28.51
C LEU A 71 63.57 -59.92 -29.23
N LYS A 72 63.72 -59.81 -30.56
CA LYS A 72 63.11 -58.72 -31.35
C LYS A 72 61.58 -58.80 -31.33
N SER A 73 61.02 -60.00 -31.41
CA SER A 73 59.57 -60.22 -31.33
C SER A 73 59.04 -59.88 -29.94
N GLN A 74 59.76 -60.26 -28.88
CA GLN A 74 59.45 -59.90 -27.50
C GLN A 74 59.59 -58.39 -27.27
N LEU A 75 60.63 -57.74 -27.80
CA LEU A 75 60.80 -56.29 -27.71
C LEU A 75 59.66 -55.56 -28.42
N LYS A 76 59.26 -56.04 -29.62
CA LYS A 76 58.12 -55.49 -30.36
C LYS A 76 56.81 -55.68 -29.58
N SER A 77 56.57 -56.88 -29.05
CA SER A 77 55.40 -57.16 -28.20
C SER A 77 55.38 -56.26 -26.95
N LYS A 78 56.53 -56.06 -26.29
CA LYS A 78 56.66 -55.19 -25.12
C LYS A 78 56.49 -53.71 -25.49
N GLN A 79 56.96 -53.30 -26.66
CA GLN A 79 56.73 -51.95 -27.18
C GLN A 79 55.25 -51.72 -27.48
N ASP A 80 54.55 -52.69 -28.06
CA ASP A 80 53.12 -52.63 -28.34
C ASP A 80 52.29 -52.63 -27.03
N GLU A 81 52.68 -53.42 -26.03
CA GLU A 81 52.10 -53.37 -24.67
C GLU A 81 52.32 -52.00 -24.02
N LEU A 82 53.54 -51.44 -24.11
CA LEU A 82 53.86 -50.13 -23.56
C LEU A 82 53.05 -49.03 -24.25
N ASN A 83 52.91 -49.09 -25.58
CA ASN A 83 52.06 -48.18 -26.34
C ASN A 83 50.58 -48.31 -25.93
N LYS A 84 50.06 -49.53 -25.74
CA LYS A 84 48.69 -49.76 -25.26
C LYS A 84 48.46 -49.18 -23.87
N VAL A 85 49.40 -49.40 -22.93
CA VAL A 85 49.32 -48.83 -21.59
C VAL A 85 49.40 -47.30 -21.64
N GLN A 86 50.26 -46.74 -22.49
CA GLN A 86 50.40 -45.30 -22.65
C GLN A 86 49.13 -44.65 -23.22
N VAL A 87 48.47 -45.29 -24.20
CA VAL A 87 47.18 -44.83 -24.73
C VAL A 87 46.10 -44.93 -23.66
N SER A 88 45.99 -46.06 -22.95
CA SER A 88 45.03 -46.25 -21.85
C SER A 88 45.21 -45.20 -20.74
N LEU A 89 46.47 -44.92 -20.36
CA LEU A 89 46.79 -43.91 -19.36
C LEU A 89 46.40 -42.50 -19.85
N LYS A 90 46.69 -42.15 -21.10
CA LYS A 90 46.29 -40.86 -21.68
C LYS A 90 44.77 -40.69 -21.73
N THR A 91 44.03 -41.71 -22.17
CA THR A 91 42.57 -41.69 -22.18
C THR A 91 42.03 -41.48 -20.77
N ARG A 92 42.56 -42.22 -19.80
CA ARG A 92 42.14 -42.09 -18.39
C ARG A 92 42.47 -40.72 -17.81
N THR A 93 43.62 -40.14 -18.15
CA THR A 93 43.98 -38.77 -17.74
C THR A 93 43.02 -37.75 -18.36
N ASN A 94 42.69 -37.88 -19.64
CA ASN A 94 41.71 -37.01 -20.31
C ASN A 94 40.32 -37.11 -19.67
N ASP A 95 39.86 -38.32 -19.33
CA ASP A 95 38.58 -38.53 -18.65
C ASP A 95 38.55 -37.84 -17.26
N TYR A 96 39.67 -37.89 -16.53
CA TYR A 96 39.80 -37.18 -15.26
C TYR A 96 39.80 -35.65 -15.45
N GLU A 97 40.48 -35.13 -16.46
CA GLU A 97 40.48 -33.70 -16.77
C GLU A 97 39.08 -33.21 -17.18
N GLU A 98 38.35 -33.98 -17.98
CA GLU A 98 36.96 -33.65 -18.34
C GLU A 98 36.04 -33.67 -17.12
N LYS A 99 36.18 -34.67 -16.23
CA LYS A 99 35.42 -34.75 -14.99
C LYS A 99 35.72 -33.54 -14.08
N LEU A 100 36.99 -33.16 -13.97
CA LEU A 100 37.39 -31.96 -13.22
C LEU A 100 36.82 -30.69 -13.84
N LYS A 101 36.82 -30.56 -15.17
CA LYS A 101 36.22 -29.43 -15.87
C LYS A 101 34.71 -29.36 -15.62
N ARG A 102 34.00 -30.50 -15.67
CA ARG A 102 32.57 -30.58 -15.33
C ARG A 102 32.31 -30.20 -13.88
N MET A 103 33.08 -30.72 -12.92
CA MET A 103 32.94 -30.35 -11.51
C MET A 103 33.18 -28.85 -11.29
N ARG A 104 34.22 -28.26 -11.89
CA ARG A 104 34.47 -26.81 -11.84
C ARG A 104 33.31 -26.02 -12.42
N GLY A 105 32.71 -26.48 -13.53
CA GLY A 105 31.51 -25.87 -14.11
C GLY A 105 30.31 -25.89 -13.15
N ILE A 106 30.06 -27.03 -12.49
CA ILE A 106 28.99 -27.16 -11.49
C ILE A 106 29.24 -26.24 -10.30
N PHE A 107 30.47 -26.19 -9.78
CA PHE A 107 30.81 -25.29 -8.67
C PHE A 107 30.65 -23.82 -9.06
N ALA A 108 31.12 -23.42 -10.24
CA ALA A 108 30.94 -22.05 -10.72
C ALA A 108 29.46 -21.67 -10.87
N GLN A 109 28.64 -22.58 -11.40
CA GLN A 109 27.19 -22.36 -11.51
C GLN A 109 26.51 -22.30 -10.13
N ALA A 110 26.87 -23.19 -9.21
CA ALA A 110 26.36 -23.18 -7.84
C ALA A 110 26.74 -21.90 -7.09
N SER A 111 28.00 -21.46 -7.20
CA SER A 111 28.47 -20.19 -6.64
C SER A 111 27.67 -19.01 -7.19
N LYS A 112 27.47 -18.94 -8.51
CA LYS A 112 26.66 -17.88 -9.13
C LYS A 112 25.22 -17.88 -8.60
N SER A 113 24.58 -19.05 -8.52
CA SER A 113 23.21 -19.13 -7.97
C SER A 113 23.14 -18.74 -6.50
N LEU A 114 24.15 -19.07 -5.69
CA LEU A 114 24.22 -18.66 -4.28
C LEU A 114 24.35 -17.14 -4.14
N ASP A 115 25.14 -16.50 -5.00
CA ASP A 115 25.28 -15.04 -4.99
C ASP A 115 23.97 -14.35 -5.42
N GLU A 116 23.25 -14.91 -6.39
CA GLU A 116 21.90 -14.44 -6.78
C GLU A 116 20.89 -14.59 -5.62
N TYR A 117 20.93 -15.70 -4.88
CA TYR A 117 20.09 -15.88 -3.69
C TYR A 117 20.47 -14.90 -2.57
N ARG A 118 21.76 -14.66 -2.33
CA ARG A 118 22.23 -13.67 -1.35
C ARG A 118 21.77 -12.26 -1.71
N ALA A 119 21.87 -11.87 -2.98
CA ALA A 119 21.37 -10.58 -3.45
C ALA A 119 19.85 -10.46 -3.28
N THR A 120 19.10 -11.54 -3.55
CA THR A 120 17.64 -11.57 -3.35
C THR A 120 17.27 -11.45 -1.88
N ILE A 121 17.97 -12.17 -0.99
CA ILE A 121 17.77 -12.07 0.46
C ILE A 121 18.06 -10.66 0.93
N ALA A 122 19.17 -10.04 0.52
CA ALA A 122 19.52 -8.67 0.89
C ALA A 122 18.42 -7.67 0.47
N LYS A 123 17.90 -7.79 -0.76
CA LYS A 123 16.80 -6.97 -1.25
C LYS A 123 15.51 -7.19 -0.44
N GLN A 124 15.19 -8.43 -0.10
CA GLN A 124 14.03 -8.74 0.73
C GLN A 124 14.18 -8.21 2.16
N THR A 125 15.38 -8.28 2.74
CA THR A 125 15.67 -7.70 4.07
C THR A 125 15.50 -6.18 4.05
N GLU A 126 15.95 -5.50 3.00
CA GLU A 126 15.72 -4.05 2.83
C GLU A 126 14.23 -3.73 2.71
N GLN A 127 13.47 -4.52 1.95
CA GLN A 127 12.02 -4.37 1.85
C GLN A 127 11.31 -4.58 3.18
N ILE A 128 11.68 -5.64 3.94
CA ILE A 128 11.14 -5.89 5.28
C ILE A 128 11.43 -4.70 6.20
N SER A 129 12.65 -4.20 6.22
CA SER A 129 13.03 -3.03 7.03
C SER A 129 12.21 -1.79 6.67
N SER A 130 11.99 -1.51 5.38
CA SER A 130 11.16 -0.38 4.94
C SER A 130 9.67 -0.54 5.33
N LEU A 131 9.16 -1.78 5.32
CA LEU A 131 7.79 -2.09 5.74
C LEU A 131 7.63 -1.98 7.26
N GLU A 132 8.63 -2.40 8.04
CA GLU A 132 8.66 -2.24 9.49
C GLU A 132 8.68 -0.76 9.88
N GLU A 133 9.49 0.07 9.21
CA GLU A 133 9.50 1.52 9.43
C GLU A 133 8.14 2.15 9.11
N THR A 134 7.52 1.75 7.99
CA THR A 134 6.19 2.23 7.61
C THR A 134 5.11 1.79 8.61
N ALA A 135 5.19 0.55 9.10
CA ALA A 135 4.29 0.02 10.11
C ALA A 135 4.42 0.79 11.44
N ALA A 136 5.65 1.01 11.91
CA ALA A 136 5.93 1.80 13.11
C ALA A 136 5.41 3.25 12.98
N ALA A 137 5.66 3.91 11.85
CA ALA A 137 5.15 5.25 11.60
C ALA A 137 3.61 5.30 11.54
N SER A 138 2.97 4.26 11.01
CA SER A 138 1.50 4.16 11.00
C SER A 138 0.92 3.92 12.39
N GLN A 139 1.59 3.11 13.21
CA GLN A 139 1.21 2.84 14.60
C GLN A 139 1.30 4.10 15.46
N GLN A 140 2.39 4.87 15.32
CA GLN A 140 2.56 6.14 16.03
C GLN A 140 1.46 7.15 15.65
N LYS A 141 1.08 7.22 14.37
CA LYS A 141 -0.03 8.09 13.92
C LYS A 141 -1.37 7.64 14.49
N LEU A 142 -1.59 6.34 14.63
CA LEU A 142 -2.82 5.81 15.24
C LEU A 142 -2.90 6.20 16.71
N GLU A 143 -1.81 6.04 17.47
CA GLU A 143 -1.74 6.45 18.88
C GLU A 143 -1.95 7.97 19.07
N GLN A 144 -1.39 8.79 18.18
CA GLN A 144 -1.65 10.24 18.18
C GLN A 144 -3.12 10.58 17.96
N VAL A 145 -3.77 9.93 16.99
CA VAL A 145 -5.19 10.14 16.71
C VAL A 145 -6.08 9.66 17.88
N GLU A 146 -5.73 8.56 18.53
CA GLU A 146 -6.44 8.09 19.73
C GLU A 146 -6.31 9.08 20.89
N MET A 147 -5.12 9.64 21.11
CA MET A 147 -4.89 10.68 22.11
C MET A 147 -5.72 11.93 21.81
N GLU A 148 -5.73 12.41 20.56
CA GLU A 148 -6.55 13.56 20.14
C GLU A 148 -8.05 13.29 20.30
N LEU A 149 -8.51 12.06 20.00
CA LEU A 149 -9.90 11.66 20.19
C LEU A 149 -10.30 11.68 21.67
N ASN A 150 -9.44 11.20 22.56
CA ASN A 150 -9.70 11.24 23.99
C ASN A 150 -9.76 12.68 24.51
N ILE A 151 -8.83 13.55 24.11
CA ILE A 151 -8.87 14.97 24.46
C ILE A 151 -10.17 15.60 23.98
N LYS A 152 -10.57 15.36 22.72
CA LYS A 152 -11.83 15.89 22.18
C LYS A 152 -13.05 15.38 22.95
N ARG A 153 -13.05 14.11 23.36
CA ARG A 153 -14.12 13.52 24.17
C ARG A 153 -14.24 14.20 25.53
N GLU A 154 -13.13 14.40 26.22
CA GLU A 154 -13.09 15.13 27.49
C GLU A 154 -13.57 16.60 27.33
N THR A 155 -13.18 17.26 26.24
CA THR A 155 -13.68 18.63 25.95
C THR A 155 -15.18 18.64 25.66
N LEU A 156 -15.72 17.61 25.02
CA LEU A 156 -17.15 17.49 24.76
C LEU A 156 -17.90 17.27 26.08
N ASP A 157 -17.43 16.37 26.93
CA ASP A 157 -18.05 16.08 28.23
C ASP A 157 -18.05 17.32 29.14
N THR A 158 -16.97 18.10 29.14
CA THR A 158 -16.90 19.37 29.88
C THR A 158 -17.89 20.39 29.33
N LEU A 159 -17.94 20.61 28.00
CA LEU A 159 -18.91 21.51 27.38
C LEU A 159 -20.37 21.07 27.60
N GLU A 160 -20.66 19.77 27.58
CA GLU A 160 -21.99 19.23 27.87
C GLU A 160 -22.39 19.51 29.32
N SER A 161 -21.45 19.33 30.26
CA SER A 161 -21.67 19.64 31.68
C SER A 161 -21.90 21.15 31.91
N GLU A 162 -21.16 22.02 31.21
CA GLU A 162 -21.38 23.47 31.25
C GLU A 162 -22.73 23.87 30.66
N SER A 163 -23.14 23.24 29.55
CA SER A 163 -24.45 23.50 28.94
C SER A 163 -25.57 23.14 29.91
N LYS A 164 -25.53 21.93 30.49
CA LYS A 164 -26.49 21.47 31.50
C LYS A 164 -26.53 22.40 32.72
N MET A 165 -25.37 22.89 33.17
CA MET A 165 -25.28 23.86 34.25
C MET A 165 -25.94 25.19 33.89
N ARG A 166 -25.67 25.73 32.70
CA ARG A 166 -26.30 26.98 32.22
C ARG A 166 -27.81 26.82 32.06
N ASP A 167 -28.27 25.68 31.55
CA ASP A 167 -29.70 25.39 31.42
C ASP A 167 -30.39 25.34 32.78
N GLY A 168 -29.75 24.75 33.80
CA GLY A 168 -30.22 24.79 35.19
C GLY A 168 -30.27 26.20 35.78
N GLN A 169 -29.26 27.04 35.49
CA GLN A 169 -29.23 28.45 35.91
C GLN A 169 -30.33 29.27 35.26
N TYR A 170 -30.51 29.16 33.94
CA TYR A 170 -31.57 29.88 33.22
C TYR A 170 -32.95 29.38 33.61
N GLY A 171 -33.15 28.07 33.80
CA GLY A 171 -34.39 27.51 34.31
C GLY A 171 -34.77 28.08 35.68
N SER A 172 -33.80 28.17 36.59
CA SER A 172 -33.99 28.80 37.90
C SER A 172 -34.33 30.29 37.77
N LYS A 173 -33.66 31.01 36.85
CA LYS A 173 -33.93 32.44 36.63
C LYS A 173 -35.29 32.71 36.01
N ILE A 174 -35.73 31.87 35.07
CA ILE A 174 -37.06 31.92 34.49
C ILE A 174 -38.11 31.72 35.59
N SER A 175 -37.96 30.68 36.42
CA SER A 175 -38.86 30.43 37.56
C SER A 175 -38.94 31.62 38.52
N GLU A 176 -37.80 32.24 38.86
CA GLU A 176 -37.75 33.45 39.70
C GLU A 176 -38.52 34.63 39.06
N LEU A 177 -38.32 34.86 37.75
CA LEU A 177 -39.01 35.92 37.02
C LEU A 177 -40.51 35.65 36.89
N GLU A 178 -40.92 34.40 36.71
CA GLU A 178 -42.33 34.00 36.68
C GLU A 178 -43.01 34.26 38.04
N ILE A 179 -42.34 33.95 39.15
CA ILE A 179 -42.84 34.25 40.50
C ILE A 179 -43.02 35.77 40.67
N LYS A 180 -42.01 36.57 40.29
CA LYS A 180 -42.08 38.04 40.35
C LYS A 180 -43.20 38.61 39.47
N LEU A 181 -43.39 38.06 38.27
CA LEU A 181 -44.46 38.46 37.37
C LEU A 181 -45.84 38.15 37.98
N ARG A 182 -46.03 36.96 38.57
CA ARG A 182 -47.27 36.60 39.27
C ARG A 182 -47.54 37.53 40.45
N GLN A 183 -46.52 37.83 41.26
CA GLN A 183 -46.62 38.77 42.38
C GLN A 183 -47.02 40.18 41.91
N SER A 184 -46.34 40.72 40.90
CA SER A 184 -46.64 42.05 40.36
C SER A 184 -48.03 42.11 39.72
N THR A 185 -48.45 41.05 39.02
CA THR A 185 -49.81 40.95 38.45
C THR A 185 -50.87 40.92 39.56
N SER A 186 -50.60 40.23 40.67
CA SER A 186 -51.48 40.23 41.84
C SER A 186 -51.57 41.60 42.51
N GLN A 187 -50.46 42.33 42.60
CA GLN A 187 -50.46 43.70 43.12
C GLN A 187 -51.24 44.64 42.21
N LEU A 188 -51.05 44.54 40.90
CA LEU A 188 -51.78 45.34 39.91
C LEU A 188 -53.29 45.09 39.99
N SER A 189 -53.72 43.83 40.13
CA SER A 189 -55.14 43.51 40.27
C SER A 189 -55.70 44.09 41.57
N HIS A 190 -54.95 44.00 42.68
CA HIS A 190 -55.34 44.58 43.97
C HIS A 190 -55.52 46.10 43.87
N THR A 191 -54.52 46.84 43.37
CA THR A 191 -54.62 48.29 43.18
C THR A 191 -55.74 48.68 42.22
N THR A 192 -56.01 47.88 41.18
CA THR A 192 -57.15 48.09 40.28
C THR A 192 -58.48 47.98 41.02
N THR A 193 -58.62 46.98 41.91
CA THR A 193 -59.83 46.84 42.72
C THR A 193 -59.99 47.98 43.72
N GLU A 194 -58.91 48.41 44.38
CA GLU A 194 -58.92 49.57 45.28
C GLU A 194 -59.32 50.86 44.56
N TYR A 195 -58.76 51.07 43.36
CA TYR A 195 -59.09 52.22 42.52
C TYR A 195 -60.57 52.20 42.10
N GLN A 196 -61.11 51.05 41.70
CA GLN A 196 -62.54 50.92 41.38
C GLN A 196 -63.44 51.22 42.59
N GLN A 197 -63.06 50.73 43.79
CA GLN A 197 -63.78 51.05 45.02
C GLN A 197 -63.70 52.55 45.35
N TYR A 198 -62.54 53.18 45.16
CA TYR A 198 -62.37 54.61 45.34
C TYR A 198 -63.25 55.40 44.37
N LYS A 199 -63.25 55.03 43.08
CA LYS A 199 -64.09 55.63 42.05
C LYS A 199 -65.58 55.55 42.40
N GLN A 200 -66.03 54.40 42.90
CA GLN A 200 -67.40 54.25 43.39
C GLN A 200 -67.69 55.20 44.54
N ARG A 201 -66.85 55.21 45.60
CA ARG A 201 -66.99 56.11 46.75
C ARG A 201 -67.07 57.58 46.33
N ALA A 202 -66.18 58.02 45.43
CA ALA A 202 -66.14 59.38 44.91
C ALA A 202 -67.43 59.72 44.14
N ASN A 203 -67.91 58.84 43.27
CA ASN A 203 -69.17 59.05 42.55
C ASN A 203 -70.39 59.15 43.47
N THR A 204 -70.46 58.36 44.54
CA THR A 204 -71.55 58.43 45.52
C THR A 204 -71.53 59.77 46.27
N LEU A 205 -70.33 60.26 46.61
CA LEU A 205 -70.13 61.58 47.24
C LEU A 205 -70.54 62.72 46.29
N LEU A 206 -70.20 62.60 45.01
CA LEU A 206 -70.59 63.56 43.96
C LEU A 206 -72.11 63.57 43.70
N GLN A 207 -72.78 62.42 43.80
CA GLN A 207 -74.25 62.37 43.73
C GLN A 207 -74.94 62.94 44.97
N GLN A 208 -74.27 62.96 46.13
CA GLN A 208 -74.80 63.55 47.37
C GLN A 208 -74.54 65.06 47.46
N MET A 209 -73.53 65.55 46.75
CA MET A 209 -73.25 66.97 46.60
C MET A 209 -73.70 67.42 45.22
N SER A 210 -74.99 67.68 45.07
CA SER A 210 -75.47 68.60 44.03
C SER A 210 -76.12 69.79 44.73
N PRO A 211 -75.42 70.93 44.82
CA PRO A 211 -76.11 72.18 45.10
C PRO A 211 -75.59 73.40 44.33
N ASP A 212 -76.48 74.38 44.18
CA ASP A 212 -76.27 75.82 44.31
C ASP A 212 -74.92 76.43 43.89
N ASP A 213 -74.99 77.17 42.77
CA ASP A 213 -74.40 78.44 42.30
C ASP A 213 -73.38 79.26 43.13
N ASN A 214 -72.60 78.65 44.03
CA ASN A 214 -71.36 79.23 44.57
C ASN A 214 -70.13 78.33 44.33
N GLU A 215 -70.27 77.23 43.57
CA GLU A 215 -69.21 76.26 43.26
C GLU A 215 -68.20 76.73 42.21
N ASP A 216 -68.52 77.74 41.39
CA ASP A 216 -67.78 78.00 40.16
C ASP A 216 -66.33 78.47 40.36
N THR A 217 -65.99 79.12 41.48
CA THR A 217 -64.62 79.58 41.79
C THR A 217 -63.72 78.47 42.37
N SER A 218 -64.29 77.57 43.18
CA SER A 218 -63.61 76.35 43.64
C SER A 218 -63.49 75.31 42.52
N ARG A 219 -64.49 75.27 41.63
CA ARG A 219 -64.50 74.42 40.43
C ARG A 219 -63.50 74.91 39.39
N THR A 220 -63.32 76.21 39.20
CA THR A 220 -62.25 76.74 38.33
C THR A 220 -60.86 76.46 38.88
N THR A 221 -60.62 76.61 40.19
CA THR A 221 -59.31 76.26 40.78
C THR A 221 -59.04 74.74 40.75
N MET A 222 -60.07 73.91 40.94
CA MET A 222 -59.96 72.46 40.72
C MET A 222 -59.68 72.12 39.27
N LEU A 223 -60.42 72.69 38.31
CA LEU A 223 -60.18 72.49 36.88
C LEU A 223 -58.79 72.99 36.45
N GLU A 224 -58.28 74.08 37.04
CA GLU A 224 -56.91 74.54 36.82
C GLU A 224 -55.87 73.56 37.38
N SER A 225 -56.12 72.99 38.57
CA SER A 225 -55.25 71.95 39.15
C SER A 225 -55.25 70.67 38.30
N GLU A 226 -56.41 70.26 37.80
CA GLU A 226 -56.60 69.09 36.96
C GLU A 226 -55.96 69.31 35.57
N LEU A 227 -56.09 70.51 35.02
CA LEU A 227 -55.44 70.91 33.78
C LEU A 227 -53.91 70.95 33.93
N ASN A 228 -53.39 71.36 35.09
CA ASN A 228 -51.97 71.30 35.40
C ASN A 228 -51.48 69.86 35.60
N GLN A 229 -52.29 69.01 36.23
CA GLN A 229 -52.00 67.59 36.40
C GLN A 229 -51.96 66.86 35.04
N LEU A 230 -52.93 67.11 34.17
CA LEU A 230 -52.97 66.58 32.81
C LEU A 230 -51.83 67.10 31.94
N LYS A 231 -51.38 68.34 32.14
CA LYS A 231 -50.17 68.86 31.48
C LYS A 231 -48.92 68.11 31.93
N LEU A 232 -48.78 67.85 33.24
CA LEU A 232 -47.66 67.08 33.78
C LEU A 232 -47.68 65.65 33.22
N GLU A 233 -48.82 64.98 33.29
CA GLU A 233 -49.01 63.62 32.75
C GLU A 233 -48.71 63.56 31.24
N ARG A 234 -49.15 64.57 30.47
CA ARG A 234 -48.77 64.70 29.06
C ARG A 234 -47.27 64.80 28.88
N THR A 235 -46.56 65.60 29.69
CA THR A 235 -45.09 65.71 29.58
C THR A 235 -44.38 64.41 29.96
N GLU A 236 -44.88 63.69 30.97
CA GLU A 236 -44.36 62.37 31.35
C GLU A 236 -44.57 61.34 30.23
N LEU A 237 -45.77 61.29 29.63
CA LEU A 237 -46.06 60.41 28.51
C LEU A 237 -45.20 60.73 27.28
N VAL A 238 -44.95 62.01 26.99
CA VAL A 238 -44.03 62.42 25.92
C VAL A 238 -42.59 61.97 26.22
N ASN A 239 -42.14 62.07 27.48
CA ASN A 239 -40.82 61.60 27.88
C ASN A 239 -40.70 60.06 27.81
N VAL A 240 -41.73 59.33 28.22
CA VAL A 240 -41.80 57.86 28.09
C VAL A 240 -41.82 57.45 26.62
N SER A 241 -42.58 58.15 25.78
CA SER A 241 -42.60 57.93 24.33
C SER A 241 -41.22 58.18 23.70
N SER A 242 -40.55 59.27 24.06
CA SER A 242 -39.21 59.62 23.58
C SER A 242 -38.14 58.61 24.00
N THR A 243 -38.17 58.15 25.26
CA THR A 243 -37.24 57.13 25.75
C THR A 243 -37.50 55.76 25.11
N SER A 244 -38.76 55.39 24.92
CA SER A 244 -39.15 54.18 24.17
C SER A 244 -38.67 54.24 22.72
N ALA A 245 -38.84 55.36 22.03
CA ALA A 245 -38.35 55.56 20.66
C ALA A 245 -36.82 55.44 20.54
N LYS A 246 -36.07 55.97 21.52
CA LYS A 246 -34.61 55.78 21.58
C LYS A 246 -34.22 54.31 21.77
N ARG A 247 -34.93 53.60 22.66
CA ARG A 247 -34.69 52.17 22.90
C ARG A 247 -34.98 51.34 21.65
N ILE A 248 -36.05 51.64 20.92
CA ILE A 248 -36.37 50.97 19.64
C ILE A 248 -35.24 51.17 18.63
N LYS A 249 -34.70 52.40 18.48
CA LYS A 249 -33.58 52.65 17.56
C LYS A 249 -32.32 51.85 17.88
N VAL A 250 -31.98 51.70 19.17
CA VAL A 250 -30.84 50.87 19.59
C VAL A 250 -31.10 49.40 19.25
N LEU A 251 -32.29 48.88 19.55
CA LEU A 251 -32.67 47.51 19.22
C LEU A 251 -32.68 47.26 17.69
N GLU A 252 -33.10 48.22 16.89
CA GLU A 252 -33.03 48.14 15.43
C GLU A 252 -31.59 48.09 14.91
N GLN A 253 -30.69 48.86 15.53
CA GLN A 253 -29.26 48.82 15.20
C GLN A 253 -28.64 47.47 15.55
N ASP A 254 -28.90 46.97 16.76
CA ASP A 254 -28.42 45.65 17.21
C ASP A 254 -29.00 44.53 16.32
N LEU A 255 -30.27 44.64 15.93
CA LEU A 255 -30.91 43.69 15.00
C LEU A 255 -30.23 43.71 13.62
N ARG A 256 -29.87 44.89 13.10
CA ARG A 256 -29.14 45.00 11.82
C ARG A 256 -27.77 44.34 11.88
N GLN A 257 -27.00 44.61 12.95
CA GLN A 257 -25.68 44.01 13.13
C GLN A 257 -25.77 42.48 13.29
N THR A 258 -26.76 41.99 14.04
CA THR A 258 -26.97 40.55 14.18
C THR A 258 -27.41 39.89 12.87
N LEU A 259 -28.20 40.56 12.03
CA LEU A 259 -28.53 40.05 10.69
C LEU A 259 -27.31 40.00 9.76
N GLU A 260 -26.45 41.02 9.78
CA GLU A 260 -25.22 41.06 8.99
C GLU A 260 -24.25 39.93 9.39
N THR A 261 -24.07 39.70 10.69
CA THR A 261 -23.26 38.57 11.18
C THR A 261 -23.85 37.22 10.79
N VAL A 262 -25.17 37.06 10.80
CA VAL A 262 -25.84 35.84 10.31
C VAL A 262 -25.58 35.63 8.81
N GLU A 263 -25.63 36.68 8.00
CA GLU A 263 -25.32 36.59 6.57
C GLU A 263 -23.86 36.17 6.33
N GLN A 264 -22.93 36.72 7.09
CA GLN A 264 -21.51 36.33 7.03
C GLN A 264 -21.31 34.85 7.41
N LEU A 265 -21.92 34.39 8.50
CA LEU A 265 -21.84 32.99 8.92
C LEU A 265 -22.48 32.05 7.89
N GLN A 266 -23.58 32.44 7.24
CA GLN A 266 -24.16 31.67 6.14
C GLN A 266 -23.23 31.56 4.93
N LYS A 267 -22.46 32.61 4.63
CA LYS A 267 -21.44 32.58 3.58
C LYS A 267 -20.28 31.66 3.94
N GLU A 268 -19.82 31.68 5.19
CA GLU A 268 -18.78 30.78 5.70
C GLU A 268 -19.26 29.32 5.67
N LYS A 269 -20.48 29.03 6.11
CA LYS A 269 -21.11 27.69 6.01
C LYS A 269 -21.17 27.17 4.57
N LYS A 270 -21.55 28.02 3.61
CA LYS A 270 -21.55 27.65 2.18
C LYS A 270 -20.14 27.34 1.67
N ASN A 271 -19.11 28.04 2.15
CA ASN A 271 -17.72 27.76 1.79
C ASN A 271 -17.20 26.47 2.43
N ALA A 272 -17.51 26.23 3.71
CA ALA A 272 -17.18 25.00 4.41
C ALA A 272 -17.79 23.78 3.69
N GLY A 273 -19.07 23.85 3.30
CA GLY A 273 -19.72 22.78 2.53
C GLY A 273 -19.12 22.54 1.14
N LYS A 274 -18.45 23.53 0.52
CA LYS A 274 -17.67 23.31 -0.72
C LYS A 274 -16.36 22.56 -0.43
N LEU A 275 -15.67 22.92 0.65
CA LEU A 275 -14.45 22.24 1.08
C LEU A 275 -14.72 20.79 1.52
N GLU A 276 -15.82 20.54 2.22
CA GLU A 276 -16.25 19.19 2.61
C GLU A 276 -16.45 18.29 1.39
N LYS A 277 -17.14 18.79 0.35
CA LYS A 277 -17.30 18.07 -0.92
C LYS A 277 -15.97 17.76 -1.61
N GLN A 278 -14.99 18.67 -1.53
CA GLN A 278 -13.65 18.44 -2.05
C GLN A 278 -12.90 17.37 -1.25
N CYS A 279 -12.98 17.40 0.08
CA CYS A 279 -12.43 16.37 0.95
C CYS A 279 -13.04 14.99 0.67
N ASP A 280 -14.35 14.91 0.48
CA ASP A 280 -15.04 13.67 0.14
C ASP A 280 -14.69 13.15 -1.26
N GLN A 281 -14.38 14.04 -2.19
CA GLN A 281 -13.83 13.66 -3.50
C GLN A 281 -12.43 13.05 -3.34
N LEU A 282 -11.51 13.74 -2.63
CA LEU A 282 -10.17 13.24 -2.38
C LEU A 282 -10.16 11.91 -1.60
N ARG A 283 -11.07 11.73 -0.65
CA ARG A 283 -11.25 10.45 0.07
C ARG A 283 -11.66 9.32 -0.86
N ARG A 284 -12.56 9.58 -1.82
CA ARG A 284 -12.96 8.58 -2.82
C ARG A 284 -11.79 8.22 -3.74
N GLU A 285 -11.05 9.22 -4.22
CA GLU A 285 -9.84 8.99 -5.03
C GLU A 285 -8.78 8.17 -4.28
N LEU A 286 -8.56 8.45 -2.99
CA LEU A 286 -7.65 7.66 -2.14
C LEU A 286 -8.13 6.21 -1.94
N LEU A 287 -9.44 5.98 -1.80
CA LEU A 287 -10.01 4.65 -1.68
C LEU A 287 -9.84 3.86 -2.99
N GLU A 288 -10.07 4.49 -4.13
CA GLU A 288 -9.83 3.88 -5.44
C GLU A 288 -8.37 3.52 -5.65
N LEU A 289 -7.44 4.42 -5.28
CA LEU A 289 -6.01 4.17 -5.37
C LEU A 289 -5.56 3.03 -4.44
N ARG A 290 -6.09 2.97 -3.20
CA ARG A 290 -5.84 1.86 -2.28
C ARG A 290 -6.34 0.53 -2.85
N LYS A 291 -7.54 0.52 -3.43
CA LYS A 291 -8.10 -0.67 -4.07
C LYS A 291 -7.23 -1.13 -5.24
N ALA A 292 -6.81 -0.21 -6.11
CA ALA A 292 -5.91 -0.51 -7.22
C ALA A 292 -4.59 -1.13 -6.74
N LYS A 293 -4.01 -0.61 -5.64
CA LYS A 293 -2.78 -1.16 -5.04
C LYS A 293 -2.99 -2.55 -4.45
N ILE A 294 -4.15 -2.83 -3.85
CA ILE A 294 -4.49 -4.17 -3.34
C ILE A 294 -4.64 -5.15 -4.51
N ASP A 295 -5.32 -4.74 -5.59
CA ASP A 295 -5.49 -5.57 -6.78
C ASP A 295 -4.13 -5.85 -7.46
N GLU A 296 -3.24 -4.86 -7.50
CA GLU A 296 -1.87 -5.02 -8.00
C GLU A 296 -1.05 -5.97 -7.13
N LYS A 297 -1.12 -5.84 -5.80
CA LYS A 297 -0.48 -6.77 -4.86
C LYS A 297 -0.97 -8.20 -5.06
N ALA A 298 -2.28 -8.39 -5.20
CA ALA A 298 -2.88 -9.70 -5.44
C ALA A 298 -2.42 -10.31 -6.78
N ARG A 299 -2.22 -9.48 -7.82
CA ARG A 299 -1.62 -9.93 -9.09
C ARG A 299 -0.19 -10.40 -8.89
N PHE A 300 0.63 -9.64 -8.18
CA PHE A 300 2.00 -10.04 -7.88
C PHE A 300 2.09 -11.31 -7.02
N GLU A 301 1.23 -11.45 -6.03
CA GLU A 301 1.14 -12.67 -5.21
C GLU A 301 0.79 -13.89 -6.08
N LYS A 302 -0.16 -13.75 -7.01
CA LYS A 302 -0.51 -14.81 -7.96
C LYS A 302 0.61 -15.15 -8.94
N GLU A 303 1.35 -14.14 -9.42
CA GLU A 303 2.54 -14.35 -10.26
C GLU A 303 3.64 -15.09 -9.49
N LEU A 304 3.84 -14.75 -8.22
CA LEU A 304 4.82 -15.39 -7.35
C LEU A 304 4.44 -16.84 -7.03
N GLU A 305 3.16 -17.11 -6.76
CA GLU A 305 2.63 -18.47 -6.60
C GLU A 305 2.79 -19.30 -7.88
N ASN A 306 2.50 -18.73 -9.05
CA ASN A 306 2.73 -19.38 -10.34
C ASN A 306 4.22 -19.70 -10.56
N LEU A 307 5.13 -18.78 -10.22
CA LEU A 307 6.56 -18.98 -10.36
C LEU A 307 7.07 -20.05 -9.39
N GLN A 308 6.56 -20.07 -8.16
CA GLN A 308 6.85 -21.10 -7.17
C GLN A 308 6.34 -22.47 -7.64
N ALA A 309 5.12 -22.54 -8.18
CA ALA A 309 4.58 -23.76 -8.78
C ALA A 309 5.43 -24.25 -9.97
N GLN A 310 5.90 -23.35 -10.84
CA GLN A 310 6.85 -23.69 -11.90
C GLN A 310 8.16 -24.23 -11.34
N TYR A 311 8.70 -23.62 -10.28
CA TYR A 311 9.93 -24.08 -9.62
C TYR A 311 9.76 -25.47 -8.98
N VAL A 312 8.65 -25.71 -8.29
CA VAL A 312 8.31 -27.04 -7.73
C VAL A 312 8.15 -28.08 -8.83
N ASN A 313 7.48 -27.75 -9.94
CA ASN A 313 7.37 -28.64 -11.10
C ASN A 313 8.73 -28.93 -11.74
N LEU A 314 9.63 -27.95 -11.82
CA LEU A 314 11.00 -28.15 -12.30
C LEU A 314 11.84 -28.98 -11.32
N GLN A 315 11.66 -28.80 -10.01
CA GLN A 315 12.28 -29.66 -9.01
C GLN A 315 11.74 -31.08 -9.07
N ALA A 316 10.43 -31.28 -9.22
CA ALA A 316 9.81 -32.59 -9.40
C ALA A 316 10.36 -33.30 -10.66
N ARG A 317 10.52 -32.57 -11.77
CA ARG A 317 11.21 -33.09 -12.97
C ARG A 317 12.69 -33.43 -12.74
N LYS A 318 13.36 -32.76 -11.81
CA LYS A 318 14.76 -33.06 -11.43
C LYS A 318 14.88 -34.17 -10.39
N SER A 319 13.87 -34.36 -9.54
CA SER A 319 13.84 -35.32 -8.45
C SER A 319 13.14 -36.63 -8.80
N GLU A 320 12.45 -36.74 -9.93
CA GLU A 320 12.12 -38.01 -10.55
C GLU A 320 13.40 -38.71 -11.03
N PRO A 321 13.91 -39.75 -10.34
CA PRO A 321 15.11 -40.46 -10.76
C PRO A 321 14.81 -41.45 -11.90
N ASN A 322 13.58 -41.45 -12.45
CA ASN A 322 13.03 -42.56 -13.22
C ASN A 322 12.38 -42.19 -14.57
N HIS A 323 12.50 -40.96 -15.07
CA HIS A 323 12.05 -40.63 -16.44
C HIS A 323 13.13 -40.48 -17.51
N ILE A 324 14.41 -40.38 -17.12
CA ILE A 324 15.53 -40.54 -18.06
C ILE A 324 15.76 -42.02 -18.48
N PRO A 325 15.55 -43.07 -17.64
CA PRO A 325 15.72 -44.44 -18.09
C PRO A 325 14.62 -44.91 -19.03
N LYS A 326 13.40 -44.33 -19.06
CA LYS A 326 12.40 -44.78 -20.05
C LYS A 326 12.77 -44.37 -21.47
N HIS A 327 13.10 -43.11 -21.72
CA HIS A 327 13.51 -42.72 -23.07
C HIS A 327 14.87 -43.31 -23.44
N ALA A 328 15.81 -43.43 -22.49
CA ALA A 328 17.08 -44.11 -22.74
C ALA A 328 16.92 -45.63 -22.94
N ASN A 329 15.99 -46.29 -22.24
CA ASN A 329 15.66 -47.71 -22.45
C ASN A 329 14.85 -47.92 -23.72
N ASP A 330 13.98 -47.00 -24.11
CA ASP A 330 13.26 -47.05 -25.38
C ASP A 330 14.25 -46.86 -26.54
N ILE A 331 15.20 -45.93 -26.43
CA ILE A 331 16.31 -45.78 -27.39
C ILE A 331 17.22 -47.01 -27.37
N HIS A 332 17.52 -47.60 -26.21
CA HIS A 332 18.30 -48.83 -26.14
C HIS A 332 17.56 -50.03 -26.74
N ARG A 333 16.25 -50.13 -26.53
CA ARG A 333 15.41 -51.18 -27.10
C ARG A 333 15.30 -51.03 -28.61
N GLU A 334 15.09 -49.82 -29.10
CA GLU A 334 15.09 -49.52 -30.54
C GLU A 334 16.46 -49.82 -31.15
N LYS A 335 17.56 -49.51 -30.45
CA LYS A 335 18.92 -49.88 -30.87
C LYS A 335 19.18 -51.40 -30.82
N GLU A 336 18.58 -52.13 -29.88
CA GLU A 336 18.66 -53.59 -29.82
C GLU A 336 17.83 -54.24 -30.95
N GLU A 337 16.63 -53.74 -31.22
CA GLU A 337 15.78 -54.15 -32.34
C GLU A 337 16.47 -53.87 -33.69
N GLU A 338 17.09 -52.69 -33.86
CA GLU A 338 17.94 -52.39 -35.04
C GLU A 338 19.14 -53.34 -35.15
N ASN A 339 19.76 -53.71 -34.02
CA ASN A 339 20.91 -54.63 -34.02
C ASN A 339 20.48 -56.07 -34.35
N GLU A 340 19.31 -56.51 -33.90
CA GLU A 340 18.72 -57.79 -34.27
C GLU A 340 18.34 -57.81 -35.76
N GLN A 341 17.76 -56.73 -36.28
CA GLN A 341 17.49 -56.59 -37.71
C GLN A 341 18.77 -56.58 -38.54
N LEU A 342 19.83 -55.92 -38.07
CA LEU A 342 21.16 -55.96 -38.69
C LEU A 342 21.76 -57.37 -38.65
N LYS A 343 21.60 -58.10 -37.55
CA LYS A 343 22.03 -59.51 -37.48
C LYS A 343 21.23 -60.39 -38.43
N ALA A 344 19.91 -60.20 -38.52
CA ALA A 344 19.05 -60.94 -39.44
C ALA A 344 19.37 -60.65 -40.92
N THR A 345 19.70 -59.40 -41.24
CA THR A 345 20.18 -59.03 -42.58
C THR A 345 21.57 -59.59 -42.86
N ILE A 346 22.47 -59.63 -41.86
CA ILE A 346 23.77 -60.29 -42.01
C ILE A 346 23.60 -61.81 -42.21
N THR A 347 22.69 -62.47 -41.50
CA THR A 347 22.45 -63.91 -41.70
C THR A 347 21.86 -64.19 -43.08
N THR A 348 20.87 -63.40 -43.52
CA THR A 348 20.29 -63.56 -44.87
C THR A 348 21.31 -63.27 -45.97
N LEU A 349 22.14 -62.22 -45.83
CA LEU A 349 23.23 -61.96 -46.76
C LEU A 349 24.28 -63.08 -46.75
N ASN A 350 24.58 -63.68 -45.60
CA ASN A 350 25.47 -64.83 -45.54
C ASN A 350 24.85 -66.07 -46.20
N ASP A 351 23.55 -66.29 -46.01
CA ASP A 351 22.81 -67.37 -46.67
C ASP A 351 22.78 -67.15 -48.18
N GLU A 352 22.53 -65.93 -48.64
CA GLU A 352 22.63 -65.51 -50.04
C GLU A 352 24.05 -65.69 -50.58
N ILE A 353 25.09 -65.31 -49.83
CA ILE A 353 26.48 -65.55 -50.23
C ILE A 353 26.75 -67.05 -50.34
N THR A 354 26.21 -67.89 -49.45
CA THR A 354 26.35 -69.35 -49.60
C THR A 354 25.58 -69.90 -50.78
N CYS A 355 24.38 -69.40 -51.07
CA CYS A 355 23.60 -69.75 -52.26
C CYS A 355 24.32 -69.32 -53.54
N LEU A 356 24.82 -68.07 -53.60
CA LEU A 356 25.61 -67.55 -54.71
C LEU A 356 26.93 -68.30 -54.85
N LYS A 357 27.59 -68.72 -53.77
CA LYS A 357 28.78 -69.58 -53.86
C LYS A 357 28.43 -70.96 -54.42
N ALA A 358 27.29 -71.53 -54.04
CA ALA A 358 26.80 -72.78 -54.59
C ALA A 358 26.41 -72.63 -56.07
N GLU A 359 25.79 -71.50 -56.44
CA GLU A 359 25.43 -71.16 -57.82
C GLU A 359 26.67 -70.89 -58.66
N VAL A 360 27.66 -70.12 -58.17
CA VAL A 360 28.95 -69.92 -58.83
C VAL A 360 29.67 -71.25 -58.99
N LYS A 361 29.62 -72.14 -58.00
CA LYS A 361 30.21 -73.48 -58.13
C LYS A 361 29.47 -74.33 -59.18
N SER A 362 28.14 -74.26 -59.19
CA SER A 362 27.29 -74.87 -60.23
C SER A 362 27.63 -74.29 -61.61
N LEU A 363 27.77 -72.97 -61.74
CA LEU A 363 28.14 -72.28 -62.96
C LEU A 363 29.59 -72.55 -63.35
N GLU A 364 30.51 -72.72 -62.41
CA GLU A 364 31.87 -73.18 -62.69
C GLU A 364 31.85 -74.61 -63.21
N ASP A 365 30.97 -75.46 -62.69
CA ASP A 365 30.80 -76.82 -63.16
C ASP A 365 30.11 -76.85 -64.54
N THR A 366 29.13 -75.98 -64.82
CA THR A 366 28.56 -75.81 -66.16
C THR A 366 29.54 -75.12 -67.11
N VAL A 367 30.39 -74.19 -66.68
CA VAL A 367 31.46 -73.59 -67.49
C VAL A 367 32.55 -74.62 -67.79
N LYS A 368 32.88 -75.53 -66.85
CA LYS A 368 33.74 -76.69 -67.12
C LYS A 368 33.08 -77.69 -68.06
N GLU A 369 31.76 -77.79 -68.06
CA GLU A 369 30.97 -78.62 -68.98
C GLU A 369 30.85 -77.99 -70.37
N ILE A 370 30.68 -76.66 -70.45
CA ILE A 370 30.66 -75.86 -71.68
C ILE A 370 32.08 -75.73 -72.27
N GLN A 371 33.15 -75.70 -71.45
CA GLN A 371 34.55 -75.80 -71.92
C GLN A 371 34.89 -77.16 -72.53
N LYS A 372 34.04 -78.18 -72.41
CA LYS A 372 34.16 -79.48 -73.09
C LYS A 372 33.39 -79.56 -74.42
N ALA A 373 32.75 -78.49 -74.87
CA ALA A 373 32.14 -78.39 -76.20
C ALA A 373 32.75 -77.21 -76.98
N PRO A 374 33.36 -77.44 -78.16
CA PRO A 374 34.08 -76.40 -78.86
C PRO A 374 33.15 -75.49 -79.69
N VAL A 375 33.21 -74.19 -79.37
CA VAL A 375 33.34 -73.01 -80.24
C VAL A 375 32.38 -72.91 -81.45
N PHE A 376 31.65 -71.79 -81.57
CA PHE A 376 31.61 -70.94 -82.78
C PHE A 376 30.76 -69.66 -82.58
N GLU A 377 31.35 -68.50 -82.97
CA GLU A 377 30.83 -67.24 -83.58
C GLU A 377 29.40 -66.74 -83.25
N SER A 378 29.11 -65.46 -82.96
CA SER A 378 29.31 -64.21 -83.72
C SER A 378 28.82 -63.04 -82.82
N GLN A 379 29.46 -61.87 -82.71
CA GLN A 379 29.47 -60.70 -83.60
C GLN A 379 28.20 -59.81 -83.61
N ASP A 380 28.43 -58.50 -83.41
CA ASP A 380 27.63 -57.31 -83.79
C ASP A 380 26.31 -57.00 -83.06
N ARG A 381 26.18 -55.90 -82.29
CA ARG A 381 26.07 -54.44 -82.59
C ARG A 381 24.61 -53.96 -82.58
N ILE A 382 24.43 -52.63 -82.44
CA ILE A 382 23.19 -51.79 -82.43
C ILE A 382 22.80 -51.41 -80.98
N GLU A 383 23.05 -50.16 -80.51
CA GLU A 383 22.19 -48.95 -80.67
C GLU A 383 20.80 -49.19 -80.04
N GLU A 384 20.10 -48.31 -79.33
CA GLU A 384 20.00 -46.86 -79.34
C GLU A 384 18.96 -46.50 -78.23
N ASN A 385 19.08 -45.30 -77.66
CA ASN A 385 17.97 -44.35 -77.44
C ASN A 385 16.86 -44.48 -76.37
N LEU A 386 16.54 -43.26 -75.91
CA LEU A 386 15.27 -42.69 -75.45
C LEU A 386 14.78 -43.14 -74.06
N SER A 387 14.84 -42.27 -73.04
CA SER A 387 14.03 -41.06 -72.78
C SER A 387 12.63 -41.36 -72.28
N THR A 388 12.08 -40.36 -71.58
CA THR A 388 10.66 -40.13 -71.26
C THR A 388 10.13 -40.89 -70.03
N THR A 389 9.36 -40.33 -69.10
CA THR A 389 8.72 -39.01 -69.00
C THR A 389 7.96 -38.95 -67.67
N ASP A 390 7.83 -37.73 -67.10
CA ASP A 390 6.75 -37.26 -66.21
C ASP A 390 6.60 -37.90 -64.80
N GLN A 391 6.08 -37.23 -63.77
CA GLN A 391 5.21 -36.06 -63.68
C GLN A 391 5.18 -35.57 -62.22
N ARG A 392 5.01 -34.24 -62.02
CA ARG A 392 4.23 -33.57 -60.93
C ARG A 392 4.63 -33.86 -59.46
N SER A 393 4.55 -32.97 -58.48
CA SER A 393 3.85 -31.69 -58.35
C SER A 393 4.34 -30.99 -57.07
N ALA A 394 4.18 -29.66 -57.06
CA ALA A 394 3.87 -28.81 -55.91
C ALA A 394 4.91 -28.61 -54.78
N ARG A 395 5.51 -27.43 -54.85
CA ARG A 395 6.00 -26.54 -53.77
C ARG A 395 4.79 -26.01 -52.92
N PRO A 396 4.95 -25.02 -52.02
CA PRO A 396 5.34 -25.04 -50.61
C PRO A 396 4.25 -24.48 -49.66
N LEU A 397 4.49 -24.47 -48.34
CA LEU A 397 4.16 -23.33 -47.47
C LEU A 397 5.23 -23.18 -46.37
N SER A 398 6.12 -22.20 -46.53
CA SER A 398 6.42 -21.26 -45.44
C SER A 398 5.45 -20.08 -45.62
N PRO A 399 5.06 -19.34 -44.57
CA PRO A 399 5.91 -18.23 -44.09
C PRO A 399 5.72 -18.01 -42.56
N ASN A 400 6.29 -17.07 -41.82
CA ASN A 400 6.98 -15.84 -42.14
C ASN A 400 7.69 -15.29 -40.88
N SER A 401 8.79 -14.57 -41.11
CA SER A 401 9.07 -13.20 -40.61
C SER A 401 9.37 -12.94 -39.11
N THR A 402 10.62 -12.52 -38.77
CA THR A 402 11.12 -11.12 -38.55
C THR A 402 10.83 -10.61 -37.12
N HIS A 403 11.65 -9.88 -36.34
CA HIS A 403 12.64 -8.80 -36.51
C HIS A 403 13.54 -8.82 -35.24
N THR A 404 14.88 -8.67 -35.27
CA THR A 404 15.70 -7.43 -35.28
C THR A 404 15.26 -6.27 -34.38
N LEU A 405 16.27 -5.65 -33.73
CA LEU A 405 16.39 -4.30 -33.11
C LEU A 405 16.56 -4.36 -31.57
N SER A 406 17.77 -4.20 -31.03
CA SER A 406 18.64 -3.02 -30.92
C SER A 406 18.38 -2.18 -29.67
N SER A 407 19.47 -1.95 -28.93
CA SER A 407 19.63 -0.98 -27.84
C SER A 407 19.20 0.44 -28.25
N PRO A 408 18.95 1.35 -27.29
CA PRO A 408 19.99 2.34 -27.03
C PRO A 408 20.14 2.81 -25.57
N THR A 409 21.27 3.48 -25.39
CA THR A 409 21.85 4.15 -24.21
C THR A 409 21.19 5.51 -23.89
N THR A 410 21.50 6.02 -22.69
CA THR A 410 21.40 7.39 -22.11
C THR A 410 20.43 7.42 -20.92
N GLY A 411 20.70 8.05 -19.77
CA GLY A 411 21.82 8.80 -19.24
C GLY A 411 21.42 9.34 -17.84
N SER A 412 22.41 9.56 -16.98
CA SER A 412 22.49 10.54 -15.88
C SER A 412 21.20 11.02 -15.20
N VAL A 413 21.03 10.73 -13.90
CA VAL A 413 20.78 11.68 -12.78
C VAL A 413 20.62 10.81 -11.51
N TYR A 414 21.63 10.77 -10.63
CA TYR A 414 21.53 10.59 -9.16
C TYR A 414 22.95 10.39 -8.60
N ALA A 415 23.74 11.45 -8.65
CA ALA A 415 24.92 11.62 -7.81
C ALA A 415 24.66 12.82 -6.91
N SER A 416 23.87 12.60 -5.87
CA SER A 416 23.67 13.49 -4.71
C SER A 416 22.86 12.71 -3.69
N LEU A 417 23.25 12.84 -2.41
CA LEU A 417 22.74 12.15 -1.20
C LEU A 417 23.65 11.07 -0.60
N SER A 418 24.95 11.11 -0.86
CA SER A 418 25.95 10.37 -0.07
C SER A 418 26.35 11.09 1.23
N ASN A 419 25.43 11.73 1.97
CA ASN A 419 25.83 12.48 3.18
C ASN A 419 24.80 12.61 4.31
N LEU A 420 23.77 11.76 4.37
CA LEU A 420 22.87 11.71 5.52
C LEU A 420 22.44 10.25 5.70
N LEU A 421 22.98 9.60 6.72
CA LEU A 421 22.54 8.36 7.39
C LEU A 421 23.76 7.49 7.75
N SER A 422 24.41 7.85 8.87
CA SER A 422 24.82 6.85 9.86
C SER A 422 24.44 7.38 11.25
N PRO A 423 23.54 6.70 11.97
CA PRO A 423 23.22 6.97 13.36
C PRO A 423 24.27 6.29 14.24
N THR A 424 24.70 6.95 15.31
CA THR A 424 25.33 6.25 16.43
C THR A 424 24.67 6.70 17.70
N GLN A 425 23.75 5.85 18.15
CA GLN A 425 23.28 5.78 19.51
C GLN A 425 24.49 5.61 20.44
N LEU A 426 24.52 6.37 21.54
CA LEU A 426 25.02 5.86 22.81
C LEU A 426 24.51 6.73 23.95
N PHE A 427 23.39 6.27 24.51
CA PHE A 427 23.00 6.54 25.90
C PHE A 427 23.77 5.60 26.82
N GLY A 428 24.21 6.13 27.97
CA GLY A 428 24.45 5.32 29.17
C GLY A 428 25.71 5.68 29.96
N SER A 429 25.54 6.39 31.06
CA SER A 429 25.85 5.89 32.41
C SER A 429 26.18 7.04 33.36
N GLU A 430 25.36 7.17 34.40
CA GLU A 430 25.68 7.89 35.63
C GLU A 430 26.89 7.22 36.33
N THR A 431 27.75 8.01 36.98
CA THR A 431 28.20 7.82 38.38
C THR A 431 29.22 8.90 38.80
N SER A 432 28.92 9.57 39.91
CA SER A 432 29.79 10.12 40.96
C SER A 432 31.21 10.64 40.64
N GLY A 433 31.41 11.94 40.91
CA GLY A 433 32.36 12.46 41.90
C GLY A 433 33.87 12.27 41.70
N GLY A 434 34.60 13.39 41.62
CA GLY A 434 35.96 13.47 42.16
C GLY A 434 37.01 14.18 41.30
N VAL A 435 37.33 15.41 41.71
CA VAL A 435 38.67 16.05 41.75
C VAL A 435 39.48 16.21 40.44
N SER A 436 39.69 17.47 40.04
CA SER A 436 40.79 18.01 39.22
C SER A 436 42.19 17.53 39.69
N PRO A 437 43.33 17.65 38.95
CA PRO A 437 43.63 18.74 38.01
C PRO A 437 44.54 18.46 36.80
N ALA A 438 44.61 19.47 35.92
CA ALA A 438 45.75 19.91 35.10
C ALA A 438 46.35 18.96 34.05
N GLY A 439 46.27 19.38 32.78
CA GLY A 439 47.21 18.99 31.73
C GLY A 439 46.62 18.99 30.32
N GLU A 440 47.25 19.73 29.42
CA GLU A 440 47.15 19.63 27.95
C GLU A 440 45.96 20.30 27.25
N GLN A 441 46.15 21.60 27.05
CA GLN A 441 45.64 22.33 25.89
C GLN A 441 46.24 21.76 24.60
N VAL A 442 45.38 21.48 23.60
CA VAL A 442 45.51 21.79 22.15
C VAL A 442 44.36 21.15 21.32
N SER A 443 43.54 20.25 21.87
CA SER A 443 42.39 19.65 21.14
C SER A 443 41.00 20.32 21.32
N SER A 444 40.92 21.55 21.84
CA SER A 444 39.64 22.13 22.33
C SER A 444 38.75 22.81 21.28
N ASN A 445 39.23 23.06 20.05
CA ASN A 445 38.44 23.80 19.05
C ASN A 445 37.42 22.91 18.31
N ASN A 446 37.70 21.62 18.14
CA ASN A 446 36.79 20.69 17.47
C ASN A 446 35.62 20.26 18.37
N SER A 447 35.83 20.17 19.69
CA SER A 447 34.75 19.83 20.64
C SER A 447 33.78 20.99 20.84
N SER A 448 34.25 22.24 20.80
CA SER A 448 33.39 23.43 20.87
C SER A 448 32.47 23.54 19.66
N LEU A 449 32.97 23.24 18.46
CA LEU A 449 32.21 23.32 17.21
C LEU A 449 31.17 22.19 17.09
N MET A 450 31.46 21.01 17.65
CA MET A 450 30.47 19.93 17.78
C MET A 450 29.37 20.28 18.78
N LYS A 451 29.72 20.86 19.94
CA LYS A 451 28.73 21.35 20.92
C LYS A 451 27.85 22.45 20.34
N GLU A 452 28.43 23.37 19.57
CA GLU A 452 27.67 24.43 18.91
C GLU A 452 26.67 23.87 17.88
N LYS A 453 27.07 22.88 17.08
CA LYS A 453 26.16 22.17 16.17
C LYS A 453 25.05 21.43 16.92
N GLU A 454 25.36 20.83 18.06
CA GLU A 454 24.37 20.17 18.92
C GLU A 454 23.36 21.17 19.49
N TYR A 455 23.81 22.33 19.99
CA TYR A 455 22.92 23.40 20.43
C TYR A 455 22.08 23.98 19.29
N GLN A 456 22.64 24.13 18.09
CA GLN A 456 21.86 24.56 16.92
C GLN A 456 20.81 23.53 16.53
N GLN A 457 21.11 22.24 16.63
CA GLN A 457 20.16 21.17 16.37
C GLN A 457 19.06 21.10 17.44
N GLN A 458 19.42 21.29 18.72
CA GLN A 458 18.45 21.41 19.82
C GLN A 458 17.54 22.63 19.65
N LEU A 459 18.09 23.79 19.26
CA LEU A 459 17.29 24.99 18.98
C LEU A 459 16.34 24.79 17.80
N LYS A 460 16.80 24.11 16.75
CA LYS A 460 15.95 23.77 15.60
C LYS A 460 14.81 22.84 16.00
N TYR A 461 15.11 21.83 16.81
CA TYR A 461 14.10 20.91 17.35
C TYR A 461 13.09 21.63 18.27
N LEU A 462 13.56 22.52 19.15
CA LEU A 462 12.69 23.35 19.98
C LEU A 462 11.81 24.29 19.15
N ALA A 463 12.35 24.88 18.08
CA ALA A 463 11.58 25.72 17.16
C ALA A 463 10.52 24.91 16.40
N GLU A 464 10.84 23.68 16.01
CA GLU A 464 9.90 22.75 15.36
C GLU A 464 8.76 22.36 16.33
N MET A 465 9.09 21.97 17.57
CA MET A 465 8.08 21.71 18.60
C MET A 465 7.22 22.95 18.91
N LEU A 466 7.80 24.15 18.92
CA LEU A 466 7.04 25.38 19.13
C LEU A 466 6.05 25.61 17.98
N ASN A 467 6.50 25.46 16.74
CA ASN A 467 5.67 25.57 15.55
C ASN A 467 4.55 24.52 15.53
N ASP A 468 4.85 23.28 15.92
CA ASP A 468 3.85 22.23 16.06
C ASP A 468 2.82 22.57 17.15
N SER A 469 3.28 23.11 18.28
CA SER A 469 2.39 23.57 19.35
C SER A 469 1.49 24.74 18.90
N GLU A 470 2.02 25.66 18.11
CA GLU A 470 1.27 26.78 17.55
C GLU A 470 0.20 26.30 16.56
N ASN A 471 0.55 25.33 15.69
CA ASN A 471 -0.39 24.68 14.79
C ASN A 471 -1.51 23.96 15.54
N VAL A 472 -1.18 23.23 16.61
CA VAL A 472 -2.18 22.58 17.47
C VAL A 472 -3.12 23.62 18.09
N VAL A 473 -2.59 24.73 18.62
CA VAL A 473 -3.42 25.83 19.17
C VAL A 473 -4.32 26.45 18.09
N MET A 474 -3.83 26.63 16.87
CA MET A 474 -4.65 27.12 15.76
C MET A 474 -5.79 26.17 15.41
N THR A 475 -5.54 24.87 15.34
CA THR A 475 -6.58 23.87 15.07
C THR A 475 -7.62 23.78 16.18
N LEU A 476 -7.21 23.88 17.45
CA LEU A 476 -8.11 23.94 18.61
C LEU A 476 -9.00 25.18 18.57
N ARG A 477 -8.45 26.35 18.23
CA ARG A 477 -9.25 27.59 18.05
C ARG A 477 -10.27 27.47 16.92
N ALA A 478 -9.91 26.79 15.82
CA ALA A 478 -10.84 26.55 14.72
C ALA A 478 -11.99 25.61 15.13
N GLN A 479 -11.68 24.57 15.92
CA GLN A 479 -12.70 23.67 16.48
C GLN A 479 -13.60 24.39 17.48
N GLU A 480 -13.04 25.21 18.37
CA GLU A 480 -13.81 26.04 19.31
C GLU A 480 -14.78 26.98 18.58
N LYS A 481 -14.33 27.61 17.49
CA LYS A 481 -15.20 28.46 16.65
C LYS A 481 -16.36 27.64 16.06
N THR A 482 -16.07 26.45 15.53
CA THR A 482 -17.09 25.57 14.93
C THR A 482 -18.13 25.12 15.97
N LEU A 483 -17.69 24.73 17.17
CA LEU A 483 -18.60 24.33 18.25
C LEU A 483 -19.45 25.51 18.74
N LYS A 484 -18.89 26.72 18.82
CA LYS A 484 -19.66 27.93 19.16
C LYS A 484 -20.74 28.23 18.12
N GLU A 485 -20.46 28.01 16.84
CA GLU A 485 -21.44 28.16 15.76
C GLU A 485 -22.54 27.10 15.85
N GLU A 486 -22.20 25.84 16.12
CA GLU A 486 -23.17 24.76 16.27
C GLU A 486 -24.10 24.98 17.48
N ILE A 487 -23.56 25.40 18.62
CA ILE A 487 -24.37 25.78 19.80
C ILE A 487 -25.28 26.97 19.48
N SER A 488 -24.79 27.95 18.73
CA SER A 488 -25.58 29.12 18.32
C SER A 488 -26.72 28.71 17.38
N ASP A 489 -26.46 27.83 16.41
CA ASP A 489 -27.46 27.32 15.48
C ASP A 489 -28.49 26.43 16.19
N GLY A 490 -28.06 25.58 17.13
CA GLY A 490 -28.97 24.78 17.98
C GLY A 490 -29.93 25.66 18.78
N ARG A 491 -29.44 26.75 19.38
CA ARG A 491 -30.31 27.72 20.09
C ARG A 491 -31.29 28.44 19.18
N LYS A 492 -30.91 28.72 17.93
CA LYS A 492 -31.81 29.33 16.94
C LYS A 492 -32.90 28.36 16.51
N MET A 493 -32.57 27.08 16.32
CA MET A 493 -33.54 26.03 16.00
C MET A 493 -34.53 25.84 17.15
N ASP A 494 -34.05 25.76 18.40
CA ASP A 494 -34.92 25.69 19.58
C ASP A 494 -35.84 26.91 19.72
N ALA A 495 -35.35 28.11 19.38
CA ALA A 495 -36.15 29.32 19.40
C ALA A 495 -37.19 29.33 18.27
N PHE A 496 -36.85 28.78 17.10
CA PHE A 496 -37.75 28.61 15.98
C PHE A 496 -38.85 27.60 16.28
N ASP A 497 -38.50 26.43 16.82
CA ASP A 497 -39.46 25.38 17.21
C ASP A 497 -40.40 25.87 18.32
N ARG A 498 -39.89 26.63 19.30
CA ARG A 498 -40.74 27.29 20.31
C ARG A 498 -41.73 28.27 19.67
N ARG A 499 -41.29 29.07 18.71
CA ARG A 499 -42.17 30.02 17.99
C ARG A 499 -43.20 29.29 17.13
N GLN A 500 -42.81 28.22 16.43
CA GLN A 500 -43.75 27.39 15.66
C GLN A 500 -44.78 26.74 16.58
N ASN A 501 -44.35 26.14 17.70
CA ASN A 501 -45.26 25.53 18.67
C ASN A 501 -46.24 26.55 19.27
N LEU A 502 -45.79 27.76 19.60
CA LEU A 502 -46.68 28.86 20.03
C LEU A 502 -47.67 29.27 18.95
N ASN A 503 -47.24 29.32 17.68
CA ASN A 503 -48.10 29.66 16.56
C ASN A 503 -49.14 28.54 16.28
N ILE A 504 -48.73 27.28 16.42
CA ILE A 504 -49.62 26.11 16.33
C ILE A 504 -50.65 26.11 17.46
N GLU A 505 -50.26 26.42 18.70
CA GLU A 505 -51.18 26.53 19.83
C GLU A 505 -52.14 27.71 19.67
N TYR A 506 -51.67 28.85 19.16
CA TYR A 506 -52.53 29.97 18.79
C TYR A 506 -53.56 29.56 17.73
N LEU A 507 -53.12 28.87 16.66
CA LEU A 507 -53.99 28.37 15.61
C LEU A 507 -55.03 27.38 16.15
N LYS A 508 -54.62 26.43 17.00
CA LYS A 508 -55.53 25.51 17.70
C LYS A 508 -56.58 26.27 18.50
N ASN A 509 -56.19 27.30 19.26
CA ASN A 509 -57.11 28.10 20.06
C ASN A 509 -58.11 28.89 19.19
N VAL A 510 -57.66 29.44 18.06
CA VAL A 510 -58.53 30.12 17.09
C VAL A 510 -59.53 29.12 16.48
N PHE A 511 -59.08 27.92 16.09
CA PHE A 511 -59.96 26.86 15.60
C PHE A 511 -60.96 26.38 16.65
N PHE A 512 -60.52 26.15 17.89
CA PHE A 512 -61.42 25.77 18.98
C PHE A 512 -62.46 26.85 19.27
N LYS A 513 -62.06 28.12 19.21
CA LYS A 513 -62.99 29.25 19.38
C LYS A 513 -63.98 29.34 18.24
N TYR A 514 -63.56 29.08 17.00
CA TYR A 514 -64.46 28.99 15.85
C TYR A 514 -65.50 27.87 16.02
N LEU A 515 -65.06 26.66 16.41
CA LEU A 515 -65.95 25.52 16.61
C LEU A 515 -66.96 25.73 17.74
N LYS A 516 -66.54 26.39 18.83
CA LYS A 516 -67.38 26.68 20.00
C LYS A 516 -68.23 27.95 19.87
N SER A 517 -67.90 28.86 18.95
CA SER A 517 -68.68 30.10 18.78
C SER A 517 -70.01 29.84 18.09
N GLU A 518 -71.08 30.40 18.64
CA GLU A 518 -72.40 30.40 18.01
C GLU A 518 -72.43 31.31 16.77
N ASN A 519 -71.62 32.39 16.77
CA ASN A 519 -71.49 33.32 15.67
C ASN A 519 -70.22 33.05 14.84
N LYS A 520 -70.21 31.91 14.15
CA LYS A 520 -69.09 31.44 13.31
C LYS A 520 -68.72 32.43 12.21
N GLN A 521 -69.69 33.22 11.74
CA GLN A 521 -69.55 34.16 10.64
C GLN A 521 -68.52 35.27 10.91
N THR A 522 -68.44 35.75 12.15
CA THR A 522 -67.45 36.77 12.57
C THR A 522 -66.01 36.28 12.58
N MET A 523 -65.81 34.96 12.64
CA MET A 523 -64.49 34.32 12.74
C MET A 523 -63.95 33.85 11.38
N VAL A 524 -64.80 33.77 10.34
CA VAL A 524 -64.40 33.36 8.98
C VAL A 524 -63.33 34.29 8.38
N PRO A 525 -63.41 35.63 8.47
CA PRO A 525 -62.37 36.52 7.94
C PRO A 525 -61.02 36.34 8.67
N ILE A 526 -61.07 36.02 9.96
CA ILE A 526 -59.89 35.77 10.78
C ILE A 526 -59.22 34.47 10.35
N LEU A 527 -59.99 33.39 10.15
CA LEU A 527 -59.47 32.11 9.66
C LEU A 527 -58.94 32.19 8.23
N SER A 528 -59.66 32.87 7.34
CA SER A 528 -59.23 33.11 5.95
C SER A 528 -57.87 33.81 5.91
N LYS A 529 -57.70 34.86 6.71
CA LYS A 529 -56.42 35.59 6.80
C LYS A 529 -55.31 34.81 7.51
N LEU A 530 -55.65 33.99 8.51
CA LEU A 530 -54.68 33.23 9.31
C LEU A 530 -54.16 31.99 8.57
N LEU A 531 -55.02 31.34 7.78
CA LEU A 531 -54.69 30.15 6.99
C LEU A 531 -54.34 30.47 5.53
N SER A 532 -54.45 31.74 5.13
CA SER A 532 -54.24 32.18 3.74
C SER A 532 -55.12 31.39 2.76
N LEU A 533 -56.40 31.24 3.11
CA LEU A 533 -57.36 30.50 2.29
C LEU A 533 -57.67 31.26 1.01
N ASP A 534 -57.85 30.51 -0.07
CA ASP A 534 -58.28 31.11 -1.33
C ASP A 534 -59.74 31.60 -1.24
N ASP A 535 -60.14 32.52 -2.13
CA ASP A 535 -61.48 33.11 -2.13
C ASP A 535 -62.61 32.06 -2.21
N LYS A 536 -62.34 30.94 -2.89
CA LYS A 536 -63.28 29.80 -3.00
C LYS A 536 -63.46 29.08 -1.67
N GLU A 537 -62.36 28.77 -0.99
CA GLU A 537 -62.38 28.08 0.31
C GLU A 537 -62.99 28.98 1.41
N THR A 538 -62.73 30.29 1.32
CA THR A 538 -63.34 31.29 2.19
C THR A 538 -64.87 31.35 2.01
N GLN A 539 -65.36 31.26 0.77
CA GLN A 539 -66.80 31.19 0.49
C GLN A 539 -67.44 29.89 1.00
N GLU A 540 -66.77 28.74 0.84
CA GLU A 540 -67.27 27.46 1.36
C GLU A 540 -67.39 27.46 2.90
N LEU A 541 -66.38 27.97 3.60
CA LEU A 541 -66.44 28.14 5.06
C LEU A 541 -67.54 29.12 5.48
N GLN A 542 -67.74 30.20 4.70
CA GLN A 542 -68.80 31.16 4.97
C GLN A 542 -70.19 30.56 4.78
N MET A 543 -70.40 29.72 3.76
CA MET A 543 -71.65 28.98 3.55
C MET A 543 -71.93 27.98 4.68
N GLN A 544 -70.92 27.22 5.11
CA GLN A 544 -71.07 26.29 6.24
C GLN A 544 -71.33 27.01 7.58
N SER A 545 -70.81 28.23 7.73
CA SER A 545 -71.03 29.05 8.92
C SER A 545 -72.45 29.63 9.02
N ASN A 546 -73.23 29.60 7.94
CA ASN A 546 -74.56 30.20 7.85
C ASN A 546 -75.57 29.27 7.13
N PRO A 547 -76.15 28.27 7.81
CA PRO A 547 -77.06 27.29 7.19
C PRO A 547 -78.39 27.89 6.69
N SER A 548 -78.67 29.18 6.94
CA SER A 548 -79.88 29.87 6.51
C SER A 548 -79.80 30.47 5.09
N GLN A 549 -78.62 30.43 4.45
CA GLN A 549 -78.40 30.91 3.07
C GLN A 549 -78.01 29.80 2.08
N ALA A 550 -78.36 28.55 2.36
CA ALA A 550 -78.28 27.51 1.33
C ALA A 550 -79.22 27.87 0.17
N PRO A 551 -78.74 27.94 -1.09
CA PRO A 551 -79.61 28.16 -2.23
C PRO A 551 -80.59 26.99 -2.28
N LYS A 552 -81.89 27.29 -2.16
CA LYS A 552 -82.96 26.32 -2.45
C LYS A 552 -82.73 25.86 -3.89
N SER A 553 -82.13 24.68 -4.05
CA SER A 553 -81.97 24.02 -5.34
C SER A 553 -83.34 23.94 -5.99
N GLY A 554 -83.43 24.50 -7.19
CA GLY A 554 -84.66 24.54 -7.96
C GLY A 554 -85.25 23.15 -8.14
N LEU A 555 -86.54 23.05 -7.83
CA LEU A 555 -87.43 22.11 -8.51
C LEU A 555 -87.24 22.29 -10.02
N TRP A 556 -86.76 21.26 -10.70
CA TRP A 556 -87.13 20.96 -12.07
C TRP A 556 -87.63 19.51 -12.11
N SER A 557 -88.65 19.32 -12.94
CA SER A 557 -89.47 18.12 -13.17
C SER A 557 -88.71 16.82 -13.39
#